data_AF-A0A1X4NQA0-F1
#
_entry.id   AF-A0A1X4NQA0-F1
#
_cell.length_a   1.000
_cell.length_b   1.000
_cell.length_c   1.000
_cell.angle_alpha   90.00
_cell.angle_beta   90.00
_cell.angle_gamma   90.00
#
_symmetry.space_group_name_H-M   'P 1'
#
loop_
_entity.id
_entity.type
_entity.pdbx_description
1 polymer ?
#
loop_
_entity_poly.entity_id
_entity_poly.type
_entity_poly.pdbx_seq_one_letter_code
_entity_poly.pdbx_strand_id
1 'polypeptide(L)'
;MFRPDLSTTRPLFFIAAFAAISFVGQTFAQSASETPDAGNEEATIPFALPKSGPFTPAEIKIDNDKAIADWFRSAHANAAAEAFSHWDDDGEIRAACATCHSGEGFRDFHGLDGTEAGVVNGTINTGGVVDCGTCHNAGLAEIREITFPSGVVHPVQGVEASCLTCHQGRAAGSTVEAAIANLELDTPNGELRFINPHYATAAATWLGGYGAAGYHYDGREYSGRFFHARPVASCNSCHEPHTLEVEFEPCLTCHQAEKPEDIRIARQSYDGSGNTSVGISADISANAATLLDLIRDYTDDVVGAPVVYDGTRYPYFFADSNGDGVIDTGEDGRPVAYGSWTPRSLRTAFNWKLVTADPGNYAHNPQYSLELLYDSIADLSEALGKDIEDLDLLR
;
A
#
# COMPACT_ATOMS: atom_id res chain seq x y z
N MET A 1 48.42 -30.47 -14.31
CA MET A 1 49.56 -29.79 -14.97
C MET A 1 49.45 -28.30 -14.61
N PHE A 2 50.40 -27.83 -13.80
CA PHE A 2 50.76 -26.45 -13.42
C PHE A 2 49.73 -25.48 -12.78
N ARG A 3 50.08 -25.06 -11.54
CA ARG A 3 49.69 -23.81 -10.83
C ARG A 3 50.36 -22.57 -11.47
N PRO A 4 50.06 -21.31 -11.06
CA PRO A 4 50.50 -20.67 -9.78
C PRO A 4 49.34 -19.95 -9.05
N ASP A 5 49.22 -19.75 -7.74
CA ASP A 5 50.07 -19.40 -6.58
C ASP A 5 50.33 -17.89 -6.34
N LEU A 6 50.28 -17.53 -5.04
CA LEU A 6 50.65 -16.30 -4.30
C LEU A 6 49.55 -15.24 -4.09
N SER A 7 48.96 -15.08 -2.89
CA SER A 7 49.52 -14.64 -1.58
C SER A 7 49.99 -13.19 -1.58
N THR A 8 49.38 -12.34 -0.74
CA THR A 8 50.09 -11.59 0.31
C THR A 8 49.13 -10.88 1.27
N THR A 9 49.48 -10.97 2.55
CA THR A 9 48.80 -10.45 3.74
C THR A 9 49.59 -9.28 4.36
N ARG A 10 48.90 -8.51 5.24
CA ARG A 10 49.37 -7.71 6.42
C ARG A 10 49.72 -6.21 6.21
N PRO A 11 49.83 -5.39 7.29
CA PRO A 11 48.96 -5.21 8.48
C PRO A 11 48.82 -3.72 8.94
N LEU A 12 48.03 -3.49 10.01
CA LEU A 12 48.02 -2.27 10.83
C LEU A 12 49.34 -2.00 11.58
N PHE A 13 49.66 -0.71 11.84
CA PHE A 13 50.40 -0.28 13.04
C PHE A 13 50.05 1.16 13.47
N PHE A 14 49.70 1.30 14.75
CA PHE A 14 49.62 2.52 15.58
C PHE A 14 51.00 3.16 15.80
N ILE A 15 51.09 4.50 15.90
CA ILE A 15 51.99 5.23 16.83
C ILE A 15 51.34 6.58 17.23
N ALA A 16 51.49 6.92 18.52
CA ALA A 16 50.92 8.03 19.27
C ALA A 16 51.92 9.19 19.55
N ALA A 17 51.46 10.19 20.33
CA ALA A 17 52.18 11.12 21.25
C ALA A 17 52.21 12.62 20.84
N PHE A 18 51.51 13.52 21.57
CA PHE A 18 51.94 14.40 22.70
C PHE A 18 52.85 15.57 22.23
N ALA A 19 52.83 16.84 22.68
CA ALA A 19 52.27 17.63 23.80
C ALA A 19 52.44 19.15 23.41
N ALA A 20 51.55 20.11 23.69
CA ALA A 20 51.35 20.92 24.92
C ALA A 20 52.06 22.31 24.98
N ILE A 21 51.33 23.32 25.55
CA ILE A 21 51.79 24.51 26.35
C ILE A 21 52.34 25.73 25.54
N SER A 22 52.08 27.03 25.77
CA SER A 22 51.31 27.91 26.70
C SER A 22 51.24 29.34 26.07
N PHE A 23 50.16 30.14 26.14
CA PHE A 23 49.72 31.14 27.16
C PHE A 23 50.65 32.35 27.47
N VAL A 24 49.97 33.51 27.68
CA VAL A 24 50.38 34.85 28.19
C VAL A 24 50.82 35.86 27.09
N GLY A 25 50.36 37.11 26.99
CA GLY A 25 49.43 37.96 27.73
C GLY A 25 49.78 39.46 27.57
N GLN A 26 48.76 40.34 27.45
CA GLN A 26 48.73 41.80 27.79
C GLN A 26 49.57 42.80 26.91
N THR A 27 49.20 44.05 26.57
CA THR A 27 48.16 45.03 26.99
C THR A 27 48.24 46.39 26.22
N PHE A 28 47.11 47.13 26.18
CA PHE A 28 46.85 48.60 26.24
C PHE A 28 47.19 49.63 25.11
N ALA A 29 46.14 50.32 24.61
CA ALA A 29 45.86 51.78 24.67
C ALA A 29 44.52 52.11 23.94
N GLN A 30 43.41 52.55 24.59
CA GLN A 30 42.93 53.94 24.83
C GLN A 30 42.96 54.87 23.61
N SER A 31 41.96 55.67 23.20
CA SER A 31 40.57 55.97 23.58
C SER A 31 39.99 56.89 22.48
N ALA A 32 38.71 56.78 22.12
CA ALA A 32 37.86 57.93 21.76
C ALA A 32 36.38 57.52 21.80
N SER A 33 35.61 58.29 22.54
CA SER A 33 34.19 58.11 22.88
C SER A 33 33.29 58.91 21.96
N GLU A 34 32.24 58.30 21.40
CA GLU A 34 30.99 58.99 21.02
C GLU A 34 29.78 58.07 21.30
N THR A 35 28.94 58.54 22.24
CA THR A 35 27.49 58.29 22.51
C THR A 35 26.84 56.89 22.37
N PRO A 36 26.11 56.42 23.41
CA PRO A 36 25.39 55.15 23.37
C PRO A 36 24.05 55.27 22.61
N ASP A 37 23.87 54.41 21.61
CA ASP A 37 22.57 54.15 21.00
C ASP A 37 21.74 53.28 21.95
N ALA A 38 20.65 53.85 22.45
CA ALA A 38 19.68 53.14 23.27
C ALA A 38 18.76 52.33 22.33
N GLY A 39 19.16 51.11 22.03
CA GLY A 39 18.46 50.23 21.08
C GLY A 39 18.41 48.78 21.54
N ASN A 40 17.51 48.50 22.49
CA ASN A 40 16.79 47.23 22.68
C ASN A 40 17.65 45.94 22.75
N GLU A 41 18.25 45.67 23.90
CA GLU A 41 18.59 44.28 24.29
C GLU A 41 17.27 43.50 24.40
N GLU A 42 16.99 42.66 23.41
CA GLU A 42 15.86 41.74 23.44
C GLU A 42 16.15 40.66 24.50
N ALA A 43 15.72 40.93 25.73
CA ALA A 43 15.79 39.99 26.82
C ALA A 43 15.10 38.69 26.40
N THR A 44 15.88 37.62 26.25
CA THR A 44 15.36 36.28 25.94
C THR A 44 14.52 35.83 27.13
N ILE A 45 13.19 35.85 27.00
CA ILE A 45 12.26 35.43 28.05
C ILE A 45 12.15 33.90 27.94
N PRO A 46 12.70 33.11 28.88
CA PRO A 46 12.81 31.66 28.71
C PRO A 46 11.46 30.94 28.82
N PHE A 47 10.42 31.63 29.31
CA PHE A 47 9.03 31.17 29.30
C PHE A 47 8.09 32.38 29.16
N ALA A 48 7.64 32.67 27.94
CA ALA A 48 6.52 33.58 27.75
C ALA A 48 5.22 32.84 28.04
N LEU A 49 4.68 33.00 29.25
CA LEU A 49 3.26 32.69 29.48
C LEU A 49 2.44 33.63 28.57
N PRO A 50 1.53 33.11 27.73
CA PRO A 50 0.70 33.95 26.88
C PRO A 50 -0.04 34.96 27.76
N LYS A 51 -0.14 36.22 27.29
CA LYS A 51 -0.78 37.32 28.04
C LYS A 51 -2.15 36.87 28.51
N SER A 52 -2.38 36.78 29.82
CA SER A 52 -3.68 36.45 30.41
C SER A 52 -4.70 37.56 30.14
N GLY A 53 -5.27 37.56 28.94
CA GLY A 53 -6.49 38.29 28.59
C GLY A 53 -7.71 37.37 28.73
N PRO A 54 -8.93 37.87 28.52
CA PRO A 54 -10.09 37.00 28.37
C PRO A 54 -9.90 36.20 27.06
N PHE A 55 -9.34 35.00 27.16
CA PHE A 55 -9.39 34.03 26.09
C PHE A 55 -10.73 33.33 26.19
N THR A 56 -11.65 33.64 25.29
CA THR A 56 -12.73 32.72 24.98
C THR A 56 -12.19 31.73 23.95
N PRO A 57 -12.07 30.42 24.26
CA PRO A 57 -11.61 29.43 23.29
C PRO A 57 -12.37 29.49 21.95
N ALA A 58 -13.63 29.94 21.97
CA ALA A 58 -14.47 30.16 20.80
C ALA A 58 -14.01 31.28 19.84
N GLU A 59 -13.13 32.19 20.27
CA GLU A 59 -12.63 33.31 19.46
C GLU A 59 -11.22 33.04 18.88
N ILE A 60 -10.61 31.90 19.24
CA ILE A 60 -9.30 31.52 18.70
C ILE A 60 -9.49 31.00 17.28
N LYS A 61 -9.09 31.79 16.29
CA LYS A 61 -9.05 31.34 14.89
C LYS A 61 -7.93 30.31 14.73
N ILE A 62 -8.31 29.06 14.43
CA ILE A 62 -7.37 28.02 14.03
C ILE A 62 -7.41 27.95 12.51
N ASP A 63 -6.32 28.32 11.84
CA ASP A 63 -6.30 28.45 10.37
C ASP A 63 -6.65 27.14 9.64
N ASN A 64 -6.37 25.98 10.26
CA ASN A 64 -6.64 24.65 9.70
C ASN A 64 -7.84 23.93 10.36
N ASP A 65 -8.71 24.64 11.08
CA ASP A 65 -9.83 24.04 11.84
C ASP A 65 -10.67 23.06 11.01
N LYS A 66 -11.04 23.47 9.79
CA LYS A 66 -11.81 22.63 8.87
C LYS A 66 -11.07 21.34 8.51
N ALA A 67 -9.80 21.44 8.13
CA ALA A 67 -9.00 20.27 7.73
C ALA A 67 -8.82 19.27 8.89
N ILE A 68 -8.61 19.78 10.11
CA ILE A 68 -8.52 18.96 11.32
C ILE A 68 -9.86 18.26 11.59
N ALA A 69 -10.97 19.01 11.50
CA ALA A 69 -12.30 18.46 11.73
C ALA A 69 -12.70 17.43 10.66
N ASP A 70 -12.32 17.66 9.41
CA ASP A 70 -12.52 16.71 8.30
C ASP A 70 -11.71 15.43 8.54
N TRP A 71 -10.41 15.55 8.86
CA TRP A 71 -9.56 14.41 9.18
C TRP A 71 -10.13 13.58 10.33
N PHE A 72 -10.60 14.21 11.41
CA PHE A 72 -11.17 13.49 12.55
C PHE A 72 -12.42 12.68 12.20
N ARG A 73 -13.14 13.02 11.12
CA ARG A 73 -14.29 12.26 10.61
C ARG A 73 -13.90 11.22 9.55
N SER A 74 -12.67 11.25 9.07
CA SER A 74 -12.20 10.34 8.03
C SER A 74 -11.95 8.93 8.55
N ALA A 75 -11.91 7.97 7.62
CA ALA A 75 -11.54 6.60 7.95
C ALA A 75 -10.12 6.49 8.53
N HIS A 76 -9.20 7.39 8.15
CA HIS A 76 -7.82 7.42 8.65
C HIS A 76 -7.70 7.81 10.12
N ALA A 77 -8.70 8.49 10.69
CA ALA A 77 -8.74 8.85 12.11
C ALA A 77 -9.67 7.94 12.94
N ASN A 78 -10.32 6.96 12.32
CA ASN A 78 -11.32 6.15 12.99
C ASN A 78 -10.68 5.05 13.86
N ALA A 79 -10.23 5.43 15.05
CA ALA A 79 -9.58 4.51 16.00
C ALA A 79 -10.43 3.27 16.38
N ALA A 80 -11.76 3.33 16.19
CA ALA A 80 -12.66 2.21 16.46
C ALA A 80 -12.82 1.24 15.27
N ALA A 81 -12.25 1.55 14.10
CA ALA A 81 -12.25 0.63 12.97
C ALA A 81 -11.28 -0.52 13.25
N GLU A 82 -11.63 -1.72 12.76
CA GLU A 82 -10.79 -2.92 12.87
C GLU A 82 -9.34 -2.69 12.40
N ALA A 83 -9.14 -1.80 11.42
CA ALA A 83 -7.81 -1.41 10.97
C ALA A 83 -6.92 -0.83 12.09
N PHE A 84 -7.48 -0.25 13.14
CA PHE A 84 -6.70 0.39 14.22
C PHE A 84 -6.92 -0.29 15.58
N SER A 85 -8.10 -0.90 15.79
CA SER A 85 -8.46 -1.53 17.06
C SER A 85 -8.13 -3.02 17.16
N HIS A 86 -7.66 -3.67 16.09
CA HIS A 86 -7.43 -5.13 16.06
C HIS A 86 -6.54 -5.63 17.21
N TRP A 87 -5.57 -4.82 17.63
CA TRP A 87 -4.59 -5.18 18.65
C TRP A 87 -4.92 -4.64 20.04
N ASP A 88 -6.08 -4.01 20.26
CA ASP A 88 -6.40 -3.37 21.54
C ASP A 88 -6.29 -4.34 22.73
N ASP A 89 -6.76 -5.58 22.56
CA ASP A 89 -6.66 -6.64 23.56
C ASP A 89 -5.22 -7.20 23.71
N ASP A 90 -4.41 -7.12 22.66
CA ASP A 90 -3.00 -7.53 22.66
C ASP A 90 -2.12 -6.46 23.38
N GLY A 91 -2.59 -5.22 23.47
CA GLY A 91 -1.91 -4.09 24.13
C GLY A 91 -0.77 -3.45 23.33
N GLU A 92 -0.36 -4.07 22.22
CA GLU A 92 0.64 -3.55 21.30
C GLU A 92 0.32 -3.95 19.84
N ILE A 93 0.55 -3.02 18.91
CA ILE A 93 0.43 -3.29 17.48
C ILE A 93 1.67 -4.07 17.05
N ARG A 94 1.46 -5.21 16.39
CA ARG A 94 2.57 -6.04 15.88
C ARG A 94 3.43 -5.24 14.91
N ALA A 95 4.76 -5.33 15.05
CA ALA A 95 5.73 -4.59 14.23
C ALA A 95 5.46 -4.69 12.71
N ALA A 96 5.12 -5.89 12.21
CA ALA A 96 4.83 -6.12 10.79
C ALA A 96 3.54 -5.45 10.27
N CYS A 97 2.72 -4.90 11.16
CA CYS A 97 1.46 -4.22 10.88
C CYS A 97 1.53 -2.72 11.23
N ALA A 98 2.38 -2.35 12.18
CA ALA A 98 2.40 -1.02 12.76
C ALA A 98 2.66 0.11 11.75
N THR A 99 3.47 -0.12 10.71
CA THR A 99 3.77 0.88 9.66
C THR A 99 2.53 1.51 9.05
N CYS A 100 1.48 0.73 8.82
CA CYS A 100 0.25 1.18 8.16
C CYS A 100 -0.92 1.40 9.12
N HIS A 101 -0.83 0.83 10.32
CA HIS A 101 -1.90 0.80 11.31
C HIS A 101 -1.63 1.71 12.52
N SER A 102 -0.59 2.54 12.48
CA SER A 102 -0.35 3.62 13.43
C SER A 102 0.64 4.63 12.87
N GLY A 103 0.41 5.92 13.11
CA GLY A 103 1.36 6.97 12.76
C GLY A 103 2.68 6.84 13.51
N GLU A 104 2.68 6.26 14.72
CA GLU A 104 3.90 5.91 15.46
C GLU A 104 4.71 4.87 14.69
N GLY A 105 4.07 3.79 14.25
CA GLY A 105 4.73 2.75 13.47
C GLY A 105 5.21 3.24 12.10
N PHE A 106 4.48 4.17 11.46
CA PHE A 106 4.92 4.82 10.23
C PHE A 106 6.22 5.61 10.45
N ARG A 107 6.29 6.39 11.54
CA ARG A 107 7.48 7.18 11.87
C ARG A 107 8.67 6.30 12.21
N ASP A 108 8.48 5.25 13.02
CA ASP A 108 9.54 4.29 13.36
C ASP A 108 10.07 3.62 12.09
N PHE A 109 9.18 3.10 11.24
CA PHE A 109 9.57 2.47 9.98
C PHE A 109 10.41 3.38 9.07
N HIS A 110 10.12 4.68 9.03
CA HIS A 110 10.88 5.63 8.23
C HIS A 110 12.02 6.33 8.99
N GLY A 111 12.26 5.98 10.25
CA GLY A 111 13.24 6.64 11.13
C GLY A 111 12.94 8.12 11.39
N LEU A 112 11.68 8.55 11.24
CA LEU A 112 11.24 9.94 11.38
C LEU A 112 11.13 10.40 12.85
N ASP A 113 11.29 9.48 13.78
CA ASP A 113 11.42 9.69 15.23
C ASP A 113 12.87 9.47 15.72
N GLY A 114 13.81 9.24 14.81
CA GLY A 114 15.23 9.02 15.10
C GLY A 114 15.64 7.55 15.25
N THR A 115 14.75 6.60 14.99
CA THR A 115 15.09 5.16 14.93
C THR A 115 15.70 4.77 13.58
N GLU A 116 16.08 3.49 13.46
CA GLU A 116 16.60 2.91 12.23
C GLU A 116 15.48 2.74 11.19
N ALA A 117 15.65 3.33 10.01
CA ALA A 117 14.69 3.21 8.92
C ALA A 117 14.67 1.81 8.28
N GLY A 118 13.52 1.43 7.73
CA GLY A 118 13.24 0.17 7.06
C GLY A 118 12.73 -0.95 7.97
N VAL A 119 12.61 -0.69 9.28
CA VAL A 119 12.17 -1.67 10.28
C VAL A 119 11.41 -0.96 11.40
N VAL A 120 10.43 -1.64 12.00
CA VAL A 120 9.79 -1.18 13.23
C VAL A 120 10.49 -1.90 14.38
N ASN A 121 11.27 -1.16 15.17
CA ASN A 121 12.13 -1.69 16.23
C ASN A 121 11.54 -1.47 17.63
N GLY A 122 10.60 -0.53 17.78
CA GLY A 122 9.93 -0.22 19.04
C GLY A 122 8.64 -1.01 19.26
N THR A 123 8.22 -1.09 20.52
CA THR A 123 6.82 -1.43 20.83
C THR A 123 5.93 -0.28 20.39
N ILE A 124 4.94 -0.57 19.55
CA ILE A 124 3.98 0.42 19.08
C ILE A 124 2.70 0.26 19.88
N ASN A 125 2.27 1.32 20.54
CA ASN A 125 1.09 1.27 21.41
C ASN A 125 -0.20 1.19 20.59
N THR A 126 -1.22 0.59 21.18
CA THR A 126 -2.58 0.59 20.63
C THR A 126 -3.24 1.97 20.77
N GLY A 127 -4.37 2.17 20.08
CA GLY A 127 -5.08 3.46 20.03
C GLY A 127 -4.48 4.49 19.06
N GLY A 128 -3.40 4.16 18.36
CA GLY A 128 -2.85 4.95 17.26
C GLY A 128 -3.69 4.84 15.98
N VAL A 129 -3.60 5.86 15.13
CA VAL A 129 -4.27 5.94 13.82
C VAL A 129 -3.30 6.54 12.79
N VAL A 130 -3.73 6.72 11.53
CA VAL A 130 -2.95 7.52 10.56
C VAL A 130 -3.04 8.99 10.96
N ASP A 131 -2.08 9.42 11.80
CA ASP A 131 -2.07 10.73 12.44
C ASP A 131 -1.50 11.84 11.54
N CYS A 132 -1.58 13.09 12.01
CA CYS A 132 -1.10 14.26 11.28
C CYS A 132 0.39 14.13 10.87
N GLY A 133 1.20 13.50 11.72
CA GLY A 133 2.61 13.29 11.49
C GLY A 133 2.90 12.34 10.33
N THR A 134 2.00 11.41 10.00
CA THR A 134 2.17 10.53 8.84
C THR A 134 2.29 11.31 7.53
N CYS A 135 1.58 12.44 7.40
CA CYS A 135 1.57 13.25 6.16
C CYS A 135 2.31 14.59 6.29
N HIS A 136 2.46 15.12 7.50
CA HIS A 136 3.04 16.45 7.75
C HIS A 136 4.36 16.43 8.53
N ASN A 137 4.96 15.26 8.81
CA ASN A 137 6.30 15.24 9.38
C ASN A 137 7.30 15.90 8.41
N ALA A 138 8.13 16.81 8.93
CA ALA A 138 9.09 17.56 8.13
C ALA A 138 10.12 16.66 7.40
N GLY A 139 10.45 15.50 7.98
CA GLY A 139 11.34 14.51 7.38
C GLY A 139 10.72 13.72 6.22
N LEU A 140 9.40 13.81 6.00
CA LEU A 140 8.73 13.10 4.91
C LEU A 140 9.29 13.51 3.53
N ALA A 141 9.70 14.77 3.37
CA ALA A 141 10.31 15.26 2.14
C ALA A 141 11.69 14.64 1.82
N GLU A 142 12.33 14.02 2.81
CA GLU A 142 13.60 13.31 2.64
C GLU A 142 13.42 11.86 2.18
N ILE A 143 12.21 11.31 2.25
CA ILE A 143 11.89 10.00 1.68
C ILE A 143 11.78 10.14 0.16
N ARG A 144 12.75 9.56 -0.55
CA ARG A 144 12.87 9.68 -2.02
C ARG A 144 12.39 8.46 -2.78
N GLU A 145 12.23 7.33 -2.11
CA GLU A 145 11.81 6.09 -2.73
C GLU A 145 11.03 5.19 -1.77
N ILE A 146 10.14 4.37 -2.33
CA ILE A 146 9.41 3.31 -1.62
C ILE A 146 9.69 1.98 -2.33
N THR A 147 9.98 0.94 -1.54
CA THR A 147 10.18 -0.42 -2.06
C THR A 147 8.88 -1.21 -1.95
N PHE A 148 8.37 -1.66 -3.09
CA PHE A 148 7.15 -2.46 -3.18
C PHE A 148 7.40 -3.93 -2.82
N PRO A 149 6.36 -4.70 -2.45
CA PRO A 149 6.48 -6.15 -2.21
C PRO A 149 7.06 -6.94 -3.39
N SER A 150 6.94 -6.40 -4.61
CA SER A 150 7.54 -6.97 -5.83
C SER A 150 9.07 -6.81 -5.88
N GLY A 151 9.65 -5.98 -5.01
CA GLY A 151 11.06 -5.57 -5.04
C GLY A 151 11.32 -4.31 -5.89
N VAL A 152 10.28 -3.76 -6.54
CA VAL A 152 10.41 -2.51 -7.31
C VAL A 152 10.66 -1.34 -6.37
N VAL A 153 11.71 -0.58 -6.64
CA VAL A 153 12.03 0.67 -5.93
C VAL A 153 11.46 1.83 -6.75
N HIS A 154 10.42 2.48 -6.23
CA HIS A 154 9.72 3.56 -6.90
C HIS A 154 10.14 4.92 -6.33
N PRO A 155 10.56 5.89 -7.19
CA PRO A 155 10.82 7.25 -6.72
C PRO A 155 9.53 7.95 -6.31
N VAL A 156 9.55 8.63 -5.17
CA VAL A 156 8.40 9.37 -4.62
C VAL A 156 8.76 10.80 -4.28
N GLN A 157 7.76 11.67 -4.19
CA GLN A 157 7.94 13.06 -3.79
C GLN A 157 6.87 13.53 -2.81
N GLY A 158 7.33 14.12 -1.69
CA GLY A 158 6.45 14.73 -0.70
C GLY A 158 5.42 13.74 -0.14
N VAL A 159 4.15 14.13 -0.12
CA VAL A 159 3.07 13.35 0.50
C VAL A 159 2.80 12.01 -0.18
N GLU A 160 3.22 11.82 -1.43
CA GLU A 160 3.09 10.56 -2.15
C GLU A 160 3.77 9.40 -1.40
N ALA A 161 4.89 9.68 -0.71
CA ALA A 161 5.60 8.70 0.10
C ALA A 161 4.69 8.05 1.15
N SER A 162 3.84 8.83 1.82
CA SER A 162 2.89 8.33 2.81
C SER A 162 1.85 7.41 2.18
N CYS A 163 1.25 7.82 1.05
CA CYS A 163 0.24 7.04 0.35
C CYS A 163 0.80 5.69 -0.12
N LEU A 164 1.97 5.71 -0.76
CA LEU A 164 2.59 4.53 -1.36
C LEU A 164 3.18 3.57 -0.32
N THR A 165 3.56 4.05 0.87
CA THR A 165 4.02 3.18 1.96
C THR A 165 2.93 2.16 2.36
N CYS A 166 1.67 2.57 2.39
CA CYS A 166 0.57 1.73 2.87
C CYS A 166 -0.24 1.09 1.74
N HIS A 167 -0.55 1.83 0.67
CA HIS A 167 -1.44 1.38 -0.40
C HIS A 167 -0.76 0.48 -1.47
N GLN A 168 0.41 -0.08 -1.15
CA GLN A 168 1.20 -0.96 -2.02
C GLN A 168 0.86 -2.45 -1.87
N GLY A 169 0.02 -2.82 -0.89
CA GLY A 169 -0.21 -4.22 -0.51
C GLY A 169 0.95 -4.82 0.31
N ARG A 170 0.89 -6.12 0.59
CA ARG A 170 1.91 -6.85 1.37
C ARG A 170 2.49 -8.07 0.68
N ALA A 171 1.99 -8.40 -0.51
CA ALA A 171 2.51 -9.48 -1.35
C ALA A 171 2.39 -9.07 -2.81
N ALA A 172 3.19 -9.70 -3.66
CA ALA A 172 3.19 -9.48 -5.10
C ALA A 172 3.10 -10.82 -5.85
N GLY A 173 2.92 -10.76 -7.17
CA GLY A 173 2.99 -11.96 -8.02
C GLY A 173 4.27 -12.76 -7.83
N SER A 174 5.40 -12.10 -7.56
CA SER A 174 6.67 -12.76 -7.24
C SER A 174 6.61 -13.60 -5.96
N THR A 175 5.79 -13.20 -4.97
CA THR A 175 5.54 -13.99 -3.76
C THR A 175 4.79 -15.28 -4.10
N VAL A 176 3.82 -15.20 -5.01
CA VAL A 176 3.07 -16.38 -5.49
C VAL A 176 3.98 -17.30 -6.31
N GLU A 177 4.72 -16.75 -7.27
CA GLU A 177 5.65 -17.50 -8.11
C GLU A 177 6.65 -18.29 -7.26
N ALA A 178 7.23 -17.65 -6.23
CA ALA A 178 8.13 -18.32 -5.29
C ALA A 178 7.46 -19.46 -4.52
N ALA A 179 6.18 -19.30 -4.13
CA ALA A 179 5.44 -20.32 -3.38
C ALA A 179 5.05 -21.53 -4.23
N ILE A 180 4.79 -21.32 -5.52
CA ILE A 180 4.32 -22.38 -6.44
C ILE A 180 5.43 -23.01 -7.27
N ALA A 181 6.66 -22.50 -7.16
CA ALA A 181 7.79 -22.92 -7.96
C ALA A 181 8.05 -24.44 -7.88
N ASN A 182 8.19 -25.07 -9.05
CA ASN A 182 8.44 -26.52 -9.21
C ASN A 182 7.31 -27.43 -8.69
N LEU A 183 6.08 -26.92 -8.54
CA LEU A 183 4.90 -27.72 -8.27
C LEU A 183 4.12 -27.98 -9.56
N GLU A 184 3.45 -29.14 -9.61
CA GLU A 184 2.54 -29.47 -10.70
C GLU A 184 1.31 -28.57 -10.66
N LEU A 185 0.96 -27.98 -11.82
CA LEU A 185 0.05 -26.84 -11.92
C LEU A 185 -1.35 -27.11 -11.32
N ASP A 186 -1.83 -28.34 -11.49
CA ASP A 186 -3.19 -28.78 -11.12
C ASP A 186 -3.21 -29.83 -10.00
N THR A 187 -2.08 -30.06 -9.32
CA THR A 187 -2.03 -30.99 -8.18
C THR A 187 -2.16 -30.22 -6.85
N PRO A 188 -3.12 -30.58 -5.99
CA PRO A 188 -3.27 -29.93 -4.68
C PRO A 188 -2.04 -30.14 -3.80
N ASN A 189 -1.62 -29.09 -3.13
CA ASN A 189 -0.51 -29.14 -2.18
C ASN A 189 -0.96 -28.59 -0.82
N GLY A 190 -0.97 -29.46 0.20
CA GLY A 190 -1.38 -29.12 1.56
C GLY A 190 -0.44 -28.16 2.32
N GLU A 191 0.68 -27.76 1.73
CA GLU A 191 1.56 -26.70 2.24
C GLU A 191 1.18 -25.32 1.70
N LEU A 192 0.48 -25.23 0.57
CA LEU A 192 0.04 -23.96 0.00
C LEU A 192 -1.09 -23.34 0.83
N ARG A 193 -1.02 -22.03 1.00
CA ARG A 193 -2.05 -21.22 1.66
C ARG A 193 -2.38 -20.05 0.77
N PHE A 194 -3.59 -19.52 0.89
CA PHE A 194 -3.97 -18.30 0.19
C PHE A 194 -2.98 -17.17 0.53
N ILE A 195 -2.35 -16.63 -0.50
CA ILE A 195 -1.49 -15.45 -0.39
C ILE A 195 -2.38 -14.25 -0.61
N ASN A 196 -2.59 -13.47 0.44
CA ASN A 196 -3.41 -12.27 0.36
C ASN A 196 -2.53 -11.07 -0.03
N PRO A 197 -2.80 -10.34 -1.13
CA PRO A 197 -2.10 -9.10 -1.46
C PRO A 197 -2.31 -7.98 -0.43
N HIS A 198 -3.23 -8.20 0.52
CA HIS A 198 -3.74 -7.25 1.48
C HIS A 198 -4.67 -6.20 0.84
N TYR A 199 -5.09 -5.21 1.62
CA TYR A 199 -6.18 -4.30 1.23
C TYR A 199 -5.67 -3.01 0.61
N ALA A 200 -6.58 -2.31 -0.08
CA ALA A 200 -6.41 -0.96 -0.58
C ALA A 200 -5.14 -0.81 -1.42
N THR A 201 -4.98 -1.69 -2.41
CA THR A 201 -3.80 -1.87 -3.27
C THR A 201 -3.68 -0.80 -4.36
N ALA A 202 -4.23 0.39 -4.14
CA ALA A 202 -4.33 1.47 -5.13
C ALA A 202 -2.98 1.87 -5.76
N ALA A 203 -1.92 1.95 -4.96
CA ALA A 203 -0.59 2.28 -5.48
C ALA A 203 -0.03 1.14 -6.35
N ALA A 204 -0.23 -0.10 -5.91
CA ALA A 204 0.15 -1.29 -6.66
C ALA A 204 -0.59 -1.37 -8.00
N THR A 205 -1.90 -1.14 -8.01
CA THR A 205 -2.72 -1.08 -9.24
C THR A 205 -2.25 0.04 -10.16
N TRP A 206 -2.06 1.25 -9.64
CA TRP A 206 -1.67 2.42 -10.41
C TRP A 206 -0.33 2.25 -11.13
N LEU A 207 0.67 1.65 -10.47
CA LEU A 207 1.97 1.36 -11.08
C LEU A 207 1.91 0.23 -12.13
N GLY A 208 0.84 -0.57 -12.14
CA GLY A 208 0.57 -1.58 -13.15
C GLY A 208 1.71 -2.58 -13.33
N GLY A 209 1.98 -2.94 -14.59
CA GLY A 209 3.06 -3.83 -15.01
C GLY A 209 4.44 -3.39 -14.53
N TYR A 210 4.68 -2.08 -14.39
CA TYR A 210 5.95 -1.57 -13.82
C TYR A 210 6.07 -1.84 -12.32
N GLY A 211 4.97 -1.75 -11.57
CA GLY A 211 4.94 -2.06 -10.13
C GLY A 211 4.97 -3.56 -9.85
N ALA A 212 4.58 -4.39 -10.82
CA ALA A 212 4.63 -5.86 -10.77
C ALA A 212 3.94 -6.47 -9.52
N ALA A 213 2.83 -5.87 -9.09
CA ALA A 213 2.08 -6.35 -7.94
C ALA A 213 1.26 -7.62 -8.24
N GLY A 214 0.77 -7.76 -9.48
CA GLY A 214 0.01 -8.93 -9.93
C GLY A 214 0.89 -10.12 -10.26
N TYR A 215 0.30 -11.31 -10.30
CA TYR A 215 0.91 -12.47 -10.96
C TYR A 215 0.86 -12.27 -12.47
N HIS A 216 2.03 -12.06 -13.08
CA HIS A 216 2.20 -11.89 -14.52
C HIS A 216 2.52 -13.23 -15.15
N TYR A 217 1.72 -13.64 -16.12
CA TYR A 217 1.91 -14.90 -16.82
C TYR A 217 3.08 -14.80 -17.80
N ASP A 218 3.84 -15.90 -17.94
CA ASP A 218 4.97 -15.94 -18.88
C ASP A 218 4.52 -15.66 -20.32
N GLY A 219 5.33 -14.91 -21.06
CA GLY A 219 5.03 -14.46 -22.42
C GLY A 219 3.91 -13.42 -22.54
N ARG A 220 3.30 -12.96 -21.44
CA ARG A 220 2.31 -11.87 -21.44
C ARG A 220 2.96 -10.54 -21.12
N GLU A 221 2.48 -9.49 -21.79
CA GLU A 221 2.84 -8.11 -21.48
C GLU A 221 1.69 -7.44 -20.71
N TYR A 222 2.07 -6.60 -19.75
CA TYR A 222 1.14 -5.89 -18.88
C TYR A 222 1.34 -4.39 -18.99
N SER A 223 0.22 -3.68 -19.08
CA SER A 223 0.15 -2.22 -19.10
C SER A 223 0.87 -1.65 -17.88
N GLY A 224 1.86 -0.78 -18.14
CA GLY A 224 2.67 -0.16 -17.09
C GLY A 224 1.91 0.86 -16.24
N ARG A 225 2.66 1.79 -15.62
CA ARG A 225 2.05 2.86 -14.82
C ARG A 225 1.02 3.64 -15.62
N PHE A 226 -0.18 3.79 -15.06
CA PHE A 226 -1.23 4.56 -15.70
C PHE A 226 -1.03 6.06 -15.47
N PHE A 227 -1.18 6.84 -16.54
CA PHE A 227 -1.05 8.30 -16.48
C PHE A 227 -2.38 8.95 -16.84
N HIS A 228 -2.96 9.63 -15.86
CA HIS A 228 -4.06 10.54 -16.13
C HIS A 228 -3.57 11.78 -16.88
N ALA A 229 -4.50 12.45 -17.58
CA ALA A 229 -4.23 13.76 -18.16
C ALA A 229 -4.08 14.80 -17.04
N ARG A 230 -3.18 15.78 -17.23
CA ARG A 230 -3.06 16.91 -16.31
C ARG A 230 -4.41 17.64 -16.19
N PRO A 231 -4.80 18.10 -14.99
CA PRO A 231 -3.99 18.23 -13.77
C PRO A 231 -3.91 16.99 -12.87
N VAL A 232 -4.56 15.88 -13.20
CA VAL A 232 -4.55 14.67 -12.37
C VAL A 232 -3.23 13.92 -12.58
N ALA A 233 -2.38 13.89 -11.55
CA ALA A 233 -1.02 13.34 -11.66
C ALA A 233 -0.48 12.67 -10.38
N SER A 234 -1.10 12.93 -9.22
CA SER A 234 -0.74 12.37 -7.92
C SER A 234 -1.99 11.89 -7.17
N CYS A 235 -1.82 11.10 -6.12
CA CYS A 235 -2.94 10.61 -5.30
C CYS A 235 -3.81 11.78 -4.81
N ASN A 236 -3.18 12.82 -4.27
CA ASN A 236 -3.85 14.00 -3.73
C ASN A 236 -4.29 15.03 -4.78
N SER A 237 -4.15 14.72 -6.09
CA SER A 237 -4.78 15.53 -7.15
C SER A 237 -6.25 15.16 -7.38
N CYS A 238 -6.69 14.02 -6.84
CA CYS A 238 -8.08 13.57 -6.82
C CYS A 238 -8.58 13.24 -5.40
N HIS A 239 -7.75 12.68 -4.53
CA HIS A 239 -8.17 12.39 -3.15
C HIS A 239 -7.90 13.58 -2.24
N GLU A 240 -8.92 14.07 -1.54
CA GLU A 240 -8.72 15.04 -0.46
C GLU A 240 -8.17 14.32 0.78
N PRO A 241 -6.91 14.54 1.22
CA PRO A 241 -6.30 13.74 2.27
C PRO A 241 -6.98 13.83 3.64
N HIS A 242 -7.76 14.88 3.89
CA HIS A 242 -8.48 15.06 5.15
C HIS A 242 -9.86 14.43 5.15
N THR A 243 -10.59 14.39 4.03
CA THR A 243 -11.92 13.75 3.98
C THR A 243 -11.85 12.31 3.45
N LEU A 244 -10.80 12.00 2.67
CA LEU A 244 -10.62 10.81 1.84
C LEU A 244 -11.62 10.71 0.68
N GLU A 245 -12.41 11.75 0.46
CA GLU A 245 -13.33 11.83 -0.66
C GLU A 245 -12.57 12.07 -1.96
N VAL A 246 -13.15 11.60 -3.07
CA VAL A 246 -12.64 11.83 -4.41
C VAL A 246 -13.26 13.12 -4.95
N GLU A 247 -12.40 14.09 -5.24
CA GLU A 247 -12.74 15.32 -5.95
C GLU A 247 -13.01 14.98 -7.42
N PHE A 248 -14.30 14.95 -7.79
CA PHE A 248 -14.73 14.52 -9.11
C PHE A 248 -14.72 15.64 -10.17
N GLU A 249 -14.82 16.91 -9.75
CA GLU A 249 -14.87 18.04 -10.68
C GLU A 249 -13.69 18.08 -11.68
N PRO A 250 -12.42 17.82 -11.29
CA PRO A 250 -11.32 17.74 -12.24
C PRO A 250 -11.56 16.78 -13.42
N CYS A 251 -12.31 15.69 -13.21
CA CYS A 251 -12.63 14.70 -14.24
C CYS A 251 -13.59 15.27 -15.31
N LEU A 252 -14.51 16.15 -14.92
CA LEU A 252 -15.56 16.72 -15.78
C LEU A 252 -15.02 17.64 -16.88
N THR A 253 -13.76 18.04 -16.77
CA THR A 253 -13.05 18.76 -17.83
C THR A 253 -13.00 17.94 -19.13
N CYS A 254 -12.90 16.61 -19.02
CA CYS A 254 -12.74 15.69 -20.15
C CYS A 254 -13.83 14.62 -20.24
N HIS A 255 -14.46 14.26 -19.13
CA HIS A 255 -15.42 13.16 -19.06
C HIS A 255 -16.83 13.66 -18.77
N GLN A 256 -17.79 13.26 -19.60
CA GLN A 256 -19.21 13.52 -19.36
C GLN A 256 -19.79 12.34 -18.57
N ALA A 257 -19.77 12.44 -17.25
CA ALA A 257 -20.21 11.39 -16.33
C ALA A 257 -20.80 12.02 -15.05
N GLU A 258 -21.61 11.26 -14.30
CA GLU A 258 -22.17 11.73 -13.03
C GLU A 258 -21.29 11.39 -11.83
N LYS A 259 -20.46 10.35 -11.96
CA LYS A 259 -19.52 9.86 -10.95
C LYS A 259 -18.33 9.12 -11.61
N PRO A 260 -17.21 8.89 -10.91
CA PRO A 260 -16.02 8.26 -11.47
C PRO A 260 -16.28 6.89 -12.13
N GLU A 261 -17.18 6.08 -11.56
CA GLU A 261 -17.47 4.72 -12.04
C GLU A 261 -18.16 4.70 -13.41
N ASP A 262 -18.83 5.80 -13.78
CA ASP A 262 -19.52 5.94 -15.06
C ASP A 262 -18.55 6.30 -16.20
N ILE A 263 -17.31 6.66 -15.87
CA ILE A 263 -16.31 7.01 -16.86
C ILE A 263 -15.94 5.77 -17.68
N ARG A 264 -16.04 5.90 -18.99
CA ARG A 264 -15.48 4.96 -19.95
C ARG A 264 -14.42 5.66 -20.81
N ILE A 265 -13.24 5.06 -20.87
CA ILE A 265 -12.09 5.56 -21.65
C ILE A 265 -11.88 4.81 -22.97
N ALA A 266 -12.60 3.70 -23.19
CA ALA A 266 -12.53 2.87 -24.39
C ALA A 266 -13.88 2.83 -25.14
N ARG A 267 -13.88 2.48 -26.43
CA ARG A 267 -15.11 2.36 -27.24
C ARG A 267 -15.64 0.94 -27.36
N GLN A 268 -15.10 0.04 -26.55
CA GLN A 268 -15.44 -1.37 -26.48
C GLN A 268 -15.82 -1.74 -25.04
N SER A 269 -16.56 -2.83 -24.85
CA SER A 269 -16.66 -3.50 -23.54
C SER A 269 -15.73 -4.71 -23.51
N TYR A 270 -15.21 -5.02 -22.34
CA TYR A 270 -14.20 -6.06 -22.11
C TYR A 270 -14.77 -7.33 -21.45
N ASP A 271 -16.08 -7.33 -21.19
CA ASP A 271 -16.80 -8.35 -20.44
C ASP A 271 -17.68 -9.26 -21.31
N GLY A 272 -17.54 -9.18 -22.65
CA GLY A 272 -18.36 -9.94 -23.60
C GLY A 272 -19.81 -9.48 -23.73
N SER A 273 -20.23 -8.44 -23.00
CA SER A 273 -21.62 -7.93 -23.09
C SER A 273 -21.86 -7.02 -24.30
N GLY A 274 -20.79 -6.42 -24.83
CA GLY A 274 -20.86 -5.34 -25.83
C GLY A 274 -21.47 -4.04 -25.30
N ASN A 275 -21.77 -3.95 -24.00
CA ASN A 275 -22.48 -2.81 -23.42
C ASN A 275 -21.53 -1.64 -23.14
N THR A 276 -21.52 -0.66 -24.04
CA THR A 276 -20.70 0.56 -23.90
C THR A 276 -21.44 1.72 -23.21
N SER A 277 -22.68 1.51 -22.74
CA SER A 277 -23.47 2.54 -22.05
C SER A 277 -23.15 2.69 -20.56
N VAL A 278 -22.31 1.82 -20.00
CA VAL A 278 -21.83 1.83 -18.61
C VAL A 278 -20.34 2.15 -18.56
N GLY A 279 -19.83 2.64 -17.44
CA GLY A 279 -18.39 2.91 -17.28
C GLY A 279 -17.54 1.64 -17.22
N ILE A 280 -16.22 1.79 -17.34
CA ILE A 280 -15.27 0.66 -17.39
C ILE A 280 -15.24 -0.17 -16.09
N SER A 281 -15.68 0.43 -14.98
CA SER A 281 -15.84 -0.24 -13.68
C SER A 281 -16.79 -1.46 -13.77
N ALA A 282 -17.82 -1.38 -14.62
CA ALA A 282 -18.75 -2.49 -14.84
C ALA A 282 -18.04 -3.71 -15.47
N ASP A 283 -17.21 -3.48 -16.49
CA ASP A 283 -16.48 -4.56 -17.18
C ASP A 283 -15.50 -5.26 -16.21
N ILE A 284 -14.78 -4.48 -15.40
CA ILE A 284 -13.84 -5.03 -14.40
C ILE A 284 -14.60 -5.86 -13.36
N SER A 285 -15.75 -5.37 -12.89
CA SER A 285 -16.57 -6.08 -11.90
C SER A 285 -17.16 -7.37 -12.47
N ALA A 286 -17.62 -7.34 -13.72
CA ALA A 286 -18.12 -8.52 -14.42
C ALA A 286 -17.02 -9.56 -14.61
N ASN A 287 -15.84 -9.16 -15.09
CA ASN A 287 -14.71 -10.08 -15.27
C ASN A 287 -14.21 -10.63 -13.93
N ALA A 288 -14.22 -9.84 -12.86
CA ALA A 288 -13.89 -10.33 -11.51
C ALA A 288 -14.91 -11.35 -10.99
N ALA A 289 -16.20 -11.19 -11.30
CA ALA A 289 -17.22 -12.18 -10.96
C ALA A 289 -17.02 -13.48 -11.76
N THR A 290 -16.82 -13.38 -13.08
CA THR A 290 -16.50 -14.53 -13.94
C THR A 290 -15.27 -15.29 -13.43
N LEU A 291 -14.21 -14.59 -13.04
CA LEU A 291 -13.01 -15.23 -12.50
C LEU A 291 -13.30 -15.95 -11.18
N LEU A 292 -14.08 -15.38 -10.27
CA LEU A 292 -14.45 -16.04 -9.02
C LEU A 292 -15.28 -17.31 -9.25
N ASP A 293 -16.20 -17.28 -10.21
CA ASP A 293 -17.00 -18.44 -10.58
C ASP A 293 -16.13 -19.53 -11.23
N LEU A 294 -15.19 -19.17 -12.11
CA LEU A 294 -14.23 -20.13 -12.66
C LEU A 294 -13.28 -20.71 -11.60
N ILE A 295 -12.91 -19.94 -10.57
CA ILE A 295 -12.14 -20.48 -9.44
C ILE A 295 -12.96 -21.57 -8.74
N ARG A 296 -14.26 -21.32 -8.49
CA ARG A 296 -15.16 -22.31 -7.88
C ARG A 296 -15.28 -23.57 -8.75
N ASP A 297 -15.61 -23.40 -10.03
CA ASP A 297 -15.71 -24.49 -11.00
C ASP A 297 -14.41 -25.33 -11.03
N TYR A 298 -13.25 -24.68 -11.13
CA TYR A 298 -11.96 -25.36 -11.15
C TYR A 298 -11.69 -26.16 -9.87
N THR A 299 -11.98 -25.57 -8.70
CA THR A 299 -11.77 -26.25 -7.42
C THR A 299 -12.72 -27.46 -7.23
N ASP A 300 -13.92 -27.41 -7.81
CA ASP A 300 -14.84 -28.55 -7.80
C ASP A 300 -14.45 -29.59 -8.86
N ASP A 301 -14.47 -29.23 -10.14
CA ASP A 301 -14.38 -30.15 -11.26
C ASP A 301 -12.98 -30.75 -11.48
N VAL A 302 -11.92 -29.95 -11.26
CA VAL A 302 -10.54 -30.36 -11.54
C VAL A 302 -9.86 -30.86 -10.27
N VAL A 303 -10.02 -30.13 -9.18
CA VAL A 303 -9.37 -30.44 -7.90
C VAL A 303 -10.17 -31.45 -7.07
N GLY A 304 -11.51 -31.45 -7.16
CA GLY A 304 -12.38 -32.28 -6.34
C GLY A 304 -12.51 -31.80 -4.89
N ALA A 305 -12.26 -30.52 -4.63
CA ALA A 305 -12.42 -29.88 -3.34
C ALA A 305 -12.98 -28.47 -3.53
N PRO A 306 -14.30 -28.27 -3.46
CA PRO A 306 -14.91 -26.96 -3.69
C PRO A 306 -14.49 -25.90 -2.67
N VAL A 307 -14.46 -24.64 -3.12
CA VAL A 307 -14.11 -23.47 -2.30
C VAL A 307 -15.26 -22.47 -2.18
N VAL A 308 -15.42 -21.90 -0.99
CA VAL A 308 -16.30 -20.75 -0.74
C VAL A 308 -15.47 -19.54 -0.33
N TYR A 309 -15.74 -18.40 -0.98
CA TYR A 309 -15.20 -17.10 -0.58
C TYR A 309 -16.16 -16.37 0.37
N ASP A 310 -15.65 -15.89 1.51
CA ASP A 310 -16.32 -14.96 2.42
C ASP A 310 -15.38 -13.80 2.78
N GLY A 311 -15.64 -12.61 2.22
CA GLY A 311 -14.85 -11.42 2.45
C GLY A 311 -14.91 -10.84 3.87
N THR A 312 -15.82 -11.34 4.72
CA THR A 312 -16.05 -10.81 6.08
C THR A 312 -15.16 -11.46 7.14
N ARG A 313 -14.46 -12.55 6.82
CA ARG A 313 -13.65 -13.28 7.81
C ARG A 313 -12.42 -13.94 7.21
N TYR A 314 -11.30 -13.84 7.92
CA TYR A 314 -10.05 -14.51 7.57
C TYR A 314 -10.16 -16.03 7.73
N PRO A 315 -9.56 -16.87 6.85
CA PRO A 315 -8.68 -16.55 5.72
C PRO A 315 -9.39 -16.32 4.37
N TYR A 316 -10.67 -15.93 4.39
CA TYR A 316 -11.52 -15.58 3.25
C TYR A 316 -11.91 -16.73 2.33
N PHE A 317 -11.08 -17.75 2.18
CA PHE A 317 -11.41 -18.95 1.41
C PHE A 317 -11.55 -20.14 2.34
N PHE A 318 -12.68 -20.83 2.23
CA PHE A 318 -13.10 -21.91 3.10
C PHE A 318 -13.47 -23.15 2.28
N ALA A 319 -13.36 -24.32 2.90
CA ALA A 319 -13.78 -25.57 2.31
C ALA A 319 -15.30 -25.66 2.22
N ASP A 320 -15.78 -26.27 1.14
CA ASP A 320 -17.16 -26.68 0.90
C ASP A 320 -17.13 -28.12 0.36
N SER A 321 -16.70 -29.05 1.22
CA SER A 321 -16.38 -30.43 0.84
C SER A 321 -17.62 -31.22 0.41
N ASN A 322 -18.82 -30.75 0.78
CA ASN A 322 -20.10 -31.34 0.40
C ASN A 322 -20.76 -30.65 -0.80
N GLY A 323 -20.21 -29.53 -1.29
CA GLY A 323 -20.66 -28.82 -2.49
C GLY A 323 -22.04 -28.18 -2.34
N ASP A 324 -22.41 -27.75 -1.13
CA ASP A 324 -23.72 -27.12 -0.87
C ASP A 324 -23.68 -25.58 -0.91
N GLY A 325 -22.50 -25.00 -1.17
CA GLY A 325 -22.27 -23.56 -1.21
C GLY A 325 -22.16 -22.92 0.17
N VAL A 326 -22.10 -23.72 1.24
CA VAL A 326 -21.96 -23.27 2.64
C VAL A 326 -20.58 -23.62 3.15
N ILE A 327 -20.04 -22.72 3.99
CA ILE A 327 -18.75 -22.95 4.63
C ILE A 327 -18.82 -24.16 5.57
N ASP A 328 -17.93 -25.12 5.33
CA ASP A 328 -17.74 -26.26 6.22
C ASP A 328 -17.35 -25.81 7.63
N THR A 329 -17.86 -26.55 8.60
CA THR A 329 -17.55 -26.34 10.02
C THR A 329 -16.87 -27.58 10.59
N GLY A 330 -15.73 -27.39 11.25
CA GLY A 330 -14.98 -28.46 11.90
C GLY A 330 -15.68 -28.99 13.17
N GLU A 331 -15.12 -30.05 13.75
CA GLU A 331 -15.62 -30.66 14.99
C GLU A 331 -15.66 -29.67 16.17
N ASP A 332 -14.83 -28.63 16.13
CA ASP A 332 -14.73 -27.57 17.12
C ASP A 332 -15.71 -26.41 16.88
N GLY A 333 -16.58 -26.52 15.86
CA GLY A 333 -17.53 -25.48 15.49
C GLY A 333 -16.93 -24.32 14.70
N ARG A 334 -15.66 -24.40 14.26
CA ARG A 334 -14.99 -23.33 13.52
C ARG A 334 -15.05 -23.53 12.01
N PRO A 335 -15.10 -22.46 11.20
CA PRO A 335 -14.95 -22.54 9.75
C PRO A 335 -13.67 -23.28 9.33
N VAL A 336 -13.79 -24.20 8.38
CA VAL A 336 -12.65 -24.95 7.83
C VAL A 336 -12.02 -24.13 6.71
N ALA A 337 -10.78 -23.67 6.91
CA ALA A 337 -10.03 -22.96 5.89
C ALA A 337 -9.78 -23.84 4.65
N TYR A 338 -9.82 -23.24 3.46
CA TYR A 338 -9.53 -23.95 2.23
C TYR A 338 -8.04 -24.33 2.17
N GLY A 339 -7.76 -25.64 2.06
CA GLY A 339 -6.42 -26.21 2.12
C GLY A 339 -5.94 -26.92 0.85
N SER A 340 -6.81 -27.08 -0.15
CA SER A 340 -6.53 -27.83 -1.38
C SER A 340 -6.05 -26.92 -2.52
N TRP A 341 -5.21 -25.93 -2.20
CA TRP A 341 -4.66 -25.03 -3.21
C TRP A 341 -3.76 -25.78 -4.19
N THR A 342 -3.94 -25.50 -5.46
CA THR A 342 -3.02 -25.81 -6.55
C THR A 342 -2.25 -24.55 -6.93
N PRO A 343 -1.09 -24.67 -7.62
CA PRO A 343 -0.44 -23.51 -8.24
C PRO A 343 -1.39 -22.65 -9.08
N ARG A 344 -2.28 -23.26 -9.89
CA ARG A 344 -3.23 -22.56 -10.75
C ARG A 344 -4.29 -21.77 -9.97
N SER A 345 -4.94 -22.42 -9.00
CA SER A 345 -5.94 -21.76 -8.16
C SER A 345 -5.33 -20.66 -7.28
N LEU A 346 -4.09 -20.82 -6.81
CA LEU A 346 -3.44 -19.81 -6.00
C LEU A 346 -3.11 -18.54 -6.79
N ARG A 347 -2.55 -18.64 -8.00
CA ARG A 347 -2.21 -17.47 -8.83
C ARG A 347 -3.44 -16.72 -9.34
N THR A 348 -4.50 -17.44 -9.67
CA THR A 348 -5.76 -16.86 -10.15
C THR A 348 -6.53 -16.18 -9.01
N ALA A 349 -6.62 -16.82 -7.83
CA ALA A 349 -7.20 -16.22 -6.63
C ALA A 349 -6.41 -14.99 -6.15
N PHE A 350 -5.08 -14.99 -6.27
CA PHE A 350 -4.25 -13.83 -5.95
C PHE A 350 -4.57 -12.63 -6.85
N ASN A 351 -4.60 -12.83 -8.18
CA ASN A 351 -4.94 -11.77 -9.13
C ASN A 351 -6.36 -11.23 -8.92
N TRP A 352 -7.33 -12.13 -8.73
CA TRP A 352 -8.70 -11.76 -8.38
C TRP A 352 -8.74 -10.88 -7.13
N LYS A 353 -8.03 -11.29 -6.07
CA LYS A 353 -8.02 -10.53 -4.82
C LYS A 353 -7.30 -9.20 -4.96
N LEU A 354 -6.22 -9.13 -5.74
CA LEU A 354 -5.48 -7.89 -5.98
C LEU A 354 -6.37 -6.85 -6.66
N VAL A 355 -7.10 -7.24 -7.70
CA VAL A 355 -8.00 -6.34 -8.44
C VAL A 355 -9.18 -5.91 -7.56
N THR A 356 -9.78 -6.85 -6.81
CA THR A 356 -10.95 -6.55 -5.95
C THR A 356 -10.59 -5.89 -4.62
N ALA A 357 -9.31 -5.84 -4.24
CA ALA A 357 -8.82 -5.11 -3.07
C ALA A 357 -8.63 -3.60 -3.33
N ASP A 358 -8.63 -3.18 -4.59
CA ASP A 358 -8.60 -1.77 -4.98
C ASP A 358 -9.99 -1.33 -5.50
N PRO A 359 -10.80 -0.62 -4.68
CA PRO A 359 -12.10 -0.13 -5.13
C PRO A 359 -12.01 0.92 -6.24
N GLY A 360 -10.84 1.56 -6.44
CA GLY A 360 -10.60 2.56 -7.47
C GLY A 360 -9.91 2.01 -8.72
N ASN A 361 -9.82 0.68 -8.89
CA ASN A 361 -9.06 0.05 -9.97
C ASN A 361 -9.43 0.57 -11.39
N TYR A 362 -10.68 0.98 -11.58
CA TYR A 362 -11.22 1.52 -12.82
C TYR A 362 -10.65 2.90 -13.19
N ALA A 363 -10.15 3.65 -12.20
CA ALA A 363 -9.46 4.92 -12.38
C ALA A 363 -7.94 4.73 -12.25
N HIS A 364 -7.48 3.92 -11.30
CA HIS A 364 -6.04 3.75 -11.04
C HIS A 364 -5.31 3.08 -12.20
N ASN A 365 -5.82 1.97 -12.75
CA ASN A 365 -5.26 1.32 -13.93
C ASN A 365 -6.24 0.28 -14.50
N PRO A 366 -7.27 0.71 -15.25
CA PRO A 366 -8.32 -0.19 -15.72
C PRO A 366 -7.79 -1.27 -16.67
N GLN A 367 -6.88 -0.90 -17.58
CA GLN A 367 -6.33 -1.84 -18.56
C GLN A 367 -5.50 -2.94 -17.88
N TYR A 368 -4.61 -2.57 -16.95
CA TYR A 368 -3.83 -3.55 -16.19
C TYR A 368 -4.72 -4.51 -15.39
N SER A 369 -5.80 -3.99 -14.79
CA SER A 369 -6.76 -4.81 -14.05
C SER A 369 -7.46 -5.82 -14.96
N LEU A 370 -7.89 -5.39 -16.15
CA LEU A 370 -8.51 -6.25 -17.16
C LEU A 370 -7.55 -7.31 -17.69
N GLU A 371 -6.28 -6.98 -17.93
CA GLU A 371 -5.26 -7.94 -18.37
C GLU A 371 -5.03 -9.05 -17.34
N LEU A 372 -4.94 -8.70 -16.04
CA LEU A 372 -4.80 -9.69 -14.96
C LEU A 372 -6.02 -10.62 -14.88
N LEU A 373 -7.22 -10.05 -15.00
CA LEU A 373 -8.47 -10.82 -14.97
C LEU A 373 -8.57 -11.74 -16.19
N TYR A 374 -8.34 -11.21 -17.39
CA TYR A 374 -8.39 -11.95 -18.65
C TYR A 374 -7.44 -13.13 -18.64
N ASP A 375 -6.16 -12.91 -18.28
CA ASP A 375 -5.17 -13.99 -18.30
C ASP A 375 -5.47 -15.06 -17.24
N SER A 376 -6.03 -14.66 -16.09
CA SER A 376 -6.45 -15.61 -15.05
C SER A 376 -7.70 -16.40 -15.45
N ILE A 377 -8.63 -15.79 -16.20
CA ILE A 377 -9.78 -16.47 -16.78
C ILE A 377 -9.31 -17.47 -17.85
N ALA A 378 -8.40 -17.05 -18.75
CA ALA A 378 -7.83 -17.93 -19.77
C ALA A 378 -7.15 -19.16 -19.15
N ASP A 379 -6.42 -18.93 -18.06
CA ASP A 379 -5.73 -19.97 -17.32
C ASP A 379 -6.68 -21.05 -16.75
N LEU A 380 -7.78 -20.63 -16.12
CA LEU A 380 -8.76 -21.58 -15.59
C LEU A 380 -9.60 -22.23 -16.69
N SER A 381 -9.95 -21.49 -17.74
CA SER A 381 -10.69 -22.01 -18.89
C SER A 381 -9.94 -23.15 -19.57
N GLU A 382 -8.62 -23.04 -19.73
CA GLU A 382 -7.78 -24.13 -20.27
C GLU A 382 -7.94 -25.41 -19.46
N ALA A 383 -7.80 -25.32 -18.13
CA ALA A 383 -7.90 -26.48 -17.23
C ALA A 383 -9.31 -27.09 -17.20
N LEU A 384 -10.34 -26.25 -17.36
CA LEU A 384 -11.74 -26.67 -17.44
C LEU A 384 -12.16 -27.15 -18.84
N GLY A 385 -11.27 -27.08 -19.83
CA GLY A 385 -11.59 -27.41 -21.22
C GLY A 385 -12.63 -26.48 -21.85
N LYS A 386 -12.74 -25.24 -21.36
CA LYS A 386 -13.61 -24.18 -21.88
C LYS A 386 -12.85 -23.33 -22.90
N ASP A 387 -13.51 -22.97 -23.99
CA ASP A 387 -12.95 -22.05 -24.99
C ASP A 387 -13.11 -20.61 -24.48
N ILE A 388 -12.03 -19.82 -24.39
CA ILE A 388 -12.14 -18.45 -23.86
C ILE A 388 -12.88 -17.54 -24.85
N GLU A 389 -12.81 -17.87 -26.13
CA GLU A 389 -13.52 -17.21 -27.23
C GLU A 389 -15.04 -17.25 -27.03
N ASP A 390 -15.58 -18.26 -26.36
CA ASP A 390 -17.01 -18.35 -26.05
C ASP A 390 -17.48 -17.30 -25.03
N LEU A 391 -16.55 -16.69 -24.29
CA LEU A 391 -16.83 -15.64 -23.31
C LEU A 391 -16.82 -14.24 -23.93
N ASP A 392 -16.35 -14.08 -25.18
CA ASP A 392 -16.23 -12.79 -25.90
C ASP A 392 -15.49 -11.70 -25.09
N LEU A 393 -14.59 -12.10 -24.19
CA LEU A 393 -13.81 -11.17 -23.38
C LEU A 393 -12.75 -10.48 -24.25
N LEU A 394 -12.47 -9.22 -23.92
CA LEU A 394 -11.30 -8.53 -24.45
C LEU A 394 -10.22 -8.44 -23.38
N ARG A 395 -8.97 -8.53 -23.82
CA ARG A 395 -7.80 -8.39 -22.96
C ARG A 395 -7.39 -6.93 -22.79
#